data_AF-A0A1W9SED4-F1
#
_entry.id   AF-A0A1W9SED4-F1
#
_cell.length_a   1.000
_cell.length_b   1.000
_cell.length_c   1.000
_cell.angle_alpha   90.00
_cell.angle_beta   90.00
_cell.angle_gamma   90.00
#
_symmetry.space_group_name_H-M   'P 1'
#
loop_
_entity.id
_entity.type
_entity.pdbx_description
1 polymer ?
#
loop_
_entity_poly.entity_id
_entity_poly.type
_entity_poly.pdbx_seq_one_letter_code
_entity_poly.pdbx_strand_id
1 'polypeptide(L)'
;MAQKTSKAHEEKKKFKEQDEEQEYSPEVLRIYKTLLRTMSWIVGVTFASVLVLPEFNSPFLDKITKVLFLIGFVDLIIFIIIEFVSDNVKSFLARVMHD
;
A
#
# COMPACT_ATOMS: atom_id res chain seq x y z
N MET A 1 11.37 20.97 -25.96
CA MET A 1 11.12 19.57 -26.41
C MET A 1 10.94 18.63 -25.20
N ALA A 2 9.91 18.81 -24.37
CA ALA A 2 9.76 18.09 -23.08
C ALA A 2 8.41 17.34 -22.91
N GLN A 3 7.68 17.11 -24.01
CA GLN A 3 6.34 16.50 -23.96
C GLN A 3 6.26 15.04 -24.46
N LYS A 4 7.37 14.45 -24.94
CA LYS A 4 7.34 13.10 -25.53
C LYS A 4 7.65 11.96 -24.55
N THR A 5 8.25 12.23 -23.39
CA THR A 5 8.61 11.20 -22.41
C THR A 5 7.48 10.81 -21.45
N SER A 6 6.43 11.63 -21.32
CA SER A 6 5.30 11.35 -20.41
C SER A 6 4.35 10.26 -20.95
N LYS A 7 4.14 10.18 -22.27
CA LYS A 7 3.16 9.24 -22.87
C LYS A 7 3.65 7.79 -22.90
N ALA A 8 4.94 7.56 -23.10
CA ALA A 8 5.52 6.21 -23.13
C ALA A 8 5.56 5.52 -21.75
N HIS A 9 5.55 6.30 -20.67
CA HIS A 9 5.50 5.76 -19.31
C HIS A 9 4.06 5.39 -18.88
N GLU A 10 3.05 6.10 -19.40
CA GLU A 10 1.64 5.75 -19.22
C GLU A 10 1.24 4.48 -20.00
N GLU A 11 1.72 4.30 -21.23
CA GLU A 11 1.43 3.09 -22.02
C GLU A 11 2.06 1.82 -21.44
N LYS A 12 3.28 1.89 -20.89
CA LYS A 12 3.89 0.73 -20.21
C LYS A 12 3.20 0.37 -18.90
N LYS A 13 2.56 1.33 -18.22
CA LYS A 13 1.74 1.04 -17.04
C LYS A 13 0.44 0.35 -17.42
N LYS A 14 -0.23 0.81 -18.48
CA LYS A 14 -1.44 0.16 -19.02
C LYS A 14 -1.20 -1.26 -19.49
N PHE A 15 -0.04 -1.55 -20.08
CA PHE A 15 0.25 -2.89 -20.59
C PHE A 15 0.56 -3.92 -19.49
N LYS A 16 1.12 -3.48 -18.34
CA LYS A 16 1.32 -4.37 -17.18
C LYS A 16 0.06 -4.59 -16.34
N GLU A 17 -0.91 -3.67 -16.39
CA GLU A 17 -2.22 -3.88 -15.75
C GLU A 17 -3.10 -4.85 -16.56
N GLN A 18 -2.98 -4.87 -17.89
CA GLN A 18 -3.86 -5.69 -18.75
C GLN A 18 -3.64 -7.20 -18.68
N ASP A 19 -2.45 -7.69 -18.32
CA ASP A 19 -2.17 -9.13 -18.28
C ASP A 19 -2.60 -9.81 -16.96
N GLU A 20 -2.98 -9.04 -15.93
CA GLU A 20 -3.55 -9.57 -14.66
C GLU A 20 -5.08 -9.35 -14.54
N GLU A 21 -5.72 -8.66 -15.48
CA GLU A 21 -7.05 -8.03 -15.28
C GLU A 21 -8.28 -8.82 -15.77
N GLN A 22 -8.17 -10.07 -16.23
CA GLN A 22 -9.35 -10.81 -16.75
C GLN A 22 -10.08 -11.73 -15.76
N GLU A 23 -9.58 -11.96 -14.54
CA GLU A 23 -10.18 -12.94 -13.62
C GLU A 23 -11.07 -12.35 -12.51
N TYR A 24 -10.99 -11.04 -12.22
CA TYR A 24 -11.72 -10.39 -11.12
C TYR A 24 -12.51 -9.16 -11.57
N SER A 25 -13.64 -8.87 -10.90
CA SER A 25 -14.47 -7.71 -11.23
C SER A 25 -13.68 -6.40 -11.06
N PRO A 26 -13.95 -5.36 -11.88
CA PRO A 26 -13.26 -4.07 -11.79
C PRO A 26 -13.45 -3.38 -10.43
N GLU A 27 -14.53 -3.70 -9.70
CA GLU A 27 -14.78 -3.17 -8.36
C GLU A 27 -13.83 -3.76 -7.32
N VAL A 28 -13.57 -5.08 -7.38
CA VAL A 28 -12.63 -5.79 -6.50
C VAL A 28 -11.22 -5.24 -6.67
N LEU A 29 -10.79 -5.08 -7.93
CA LEU A 29 -9.48 -4.52 -8.27
C LEU A 29 -9.32 -3.09 -7.74
N ARG A 30 -10.37 -2.26 -7.84
CA ARG A 30 -10.34 -0.88 -7.35
C ARG A 30 -10.22 -0.80 -5.83
N ILE A 31 -10.94 -1.66 -5.10
CA ILE A 31 -10.86 -1.72 -3.64
C ILE A 31 -9.48 -2.23 -3.21
N TYR A 32 -8.99 -3.29 -3.84
CA TYR A 32 -7.65 -3.83 -3.58
C TYR A 32 -6.55 -2.77 -3.80
N LYS A 33 -6.57 -2.07 -4.94
CA LYS A 33 -5.63 -0.96 -5.21
C LYS A 33 -5.77 0.18 -4.19
N THR A 34 -6.98 0.48 -3.73
CA THR A 34 -7.23 1.52 -2.72
C THR A 34 -6.71 1.12 -1.34
N LEU A 35 -6.88 -0.15 -0.94
CA LEU A 35 -6.33 -0.71 0.29
C LEU A 35 -4.81 -0.64 0.28
N LEU A 36 -4.17 -1.13 -0.79
CA LEU A 36 -2.71 -1.06 -0.95
C LEU A 36 -2.19 0.37 -0.88
N ARG A 37 -2.87 1.31 -1.55
CA ARG A 37 -2.49 2.73 -1.50
C ARG A 37 -2.62 3.32 -0.09
N THR A 38 -3.66 2.95 0.65
CA THR A 38 -3.90 3.43 2.01
C THR A 38 -2.84 2.89 2.96
N MET A 39 -2.54 1.59 2.89
CA MET A 39 -1.46 0.95 3.65
C MET A 39 -0.11 1.61 3.34
N SER A 40 0.20 1.84 2.07
CA SER A 40 1.44 2.55 1.68
C SER A 40 1.55 3.95 2.29
N TRP A 41 0.44 4.70 2.37
CA TRP A 41 0.40 6.00 3.05
C TRP A 41 0.64 5.87 4.56
N ILE A 42 0.03 4.88 5.21
CA ILE A 42 0.20 4.62 6.65
C ILE A 42 1.67 4.33 6.96
N VAL A 43 2.32 3.47 6.17
CA VAL A 43 3.76 3.18 6.31
C VAL A 43 4.57 4.46 6.14
N GLY A 44 4.28 5.26 5.11
CA GLY A 44 5.00 6.52 4.85
C GLY A 44 4.89 7.53 6.00
N VAL A 45 3.67 7.76 6.51
CA VAL A 45 3.43 8.66 7.66
C VAL A 45 4.10 8.13 8.92
N THR A 46 4.04 6.82 9.15
CA THR A 46 4.67 6.18 10.30
C THR A 46 6.19 6.33 10.25
N PHE A 47 6.80 6.12 9.09
CA PHE A 47 8.25 6.28 8.90
C PHE A 47 8.68 7.73 9.14
N ALA A 48 7.96 8.70 8.56
CA ALA A 48 8.23 10.12 8.78
C ALA A 48 8.09 10.51 10.26
N SER A 49 7.06 10.01 10.94
CA SER A 49 6.82 10.28 12.36
C SER A 49 7.95 9.72 13.24
N VAL A 50 8.41 8.49 12.97
CA VAL A 50 9.51 7.86 13.72
C VAL A 50 10.83 8.64 13.55
N LEU A 51 11.06 9.27 12.40
CA LEU A 51 12.24 10.09 12.18
C LEU A 51 12.15 11.48 12.85
N VAL A 52 10.96 12.09 12.85
CA VAL A 52 10.78 13.48 13.30
C VAL A 52 10.55 13.57 14.81
N LEU A 53 9.80 12.64 15.41
CA LEU A 53 9.39 12.70 16.82
C LEU A 53 10.56 12.64 17.84
N PRO A 54 11.64 11.86 17.63
CA PRO A 54 12.78 11.84 18.56
C PRO A 54 13.53 13.16 18.69
N GLU A 55 13.53 14.01 17.65
CA GLU A 55 14.23 15.31 17.64
C GLU A 55 13.72 16.28 18.73
N PHE A 56 12.51 16.05 19.22
CA PHE A 56 11.90 16.89 20.26
C PHE A 56 12.38 16.55 21.69
N ASN A 57 13.25 15.54 21.87
CA ASN A 57 13.88 15.16 23.15
C ASN A 57 12.89 15.03 24.33
N SER A 58 11.65 14.61 24.05
CA SER A 58 10.61 14.43 25.06
C SER A 58 10.45 12.94 25.40
N PRO A 59 10.57 12.54 26.67
CA PRO A 59 10.40 11.15 27.09
C PRO A 59 9.02 10.56 26.74
N PHE A 60 8.01 11.42 26.60
CA PHE A 60 6.68 11.01 26.16
C PHE A 60 6.64 10.70 24.66
N LEU A 61 7.26 11.55 23.83
CA LEU A 61 7.33 11.36 22.39
C LEU A 61 8.21 10.16 22.02
N ASP A 62 9.23 9.85 22.81
CA ASP A 62 10.03 8.63 22.64
C ASP A 62 9.21 7.35 22.83
N LYS A 63 8.30 7.34 23.82
CA LYS A 63 7.39 6.21 24.03
C LYS A 63 6.42 6.05 22.86
N ILE A 64 5.85 7.16 22.39
CA ILE A 64 4.96 7.16 21.21
C ILE A 64 5.72 6.67 19.98
N THR A 65 6.94 7.14 19.77
CA THR A 65 7.77 6.75 18.63
C THR A 65 8.06 5.25 18.62
N LYS A 66 8.35 4.65 19.77
CA LYS A 66 8.53 3.19 19.88
C LYS A 66 7.26 2.41 19.53
N VAL A 67 6.09 2.89 19.96
CA VAL A 67 4.80 2.28 19.62
C VAL A 67 4.50 2.44 18.13
N LEU A 68 4.70 3.63 17.56
CA LEU A 68 4.53 3.88 16.13
C LEU A 68 5.48 3.02 15.29
N PHE A 69 6.73 2.88 15.70
CA PHE A 69 7.69 1.99 15.03
C PHE A 69 7.20 0.55 15.02
N LEU A 70 6.71 0.03 16.15
CA LEU A 70 6.18 -1.33 16.22
C LEU A 70 4.95 -1.51 15.32
N ILE A 71 4.02 -0.55 15.33
CA ILE A 71 2.83 -0.57 14.47
C ILE A 71 3.25 -0.57 12.99
N GLY A 72 4.16 0.32 12.59
CA GLY A 72 4.65 0.40 11.22
C GLY A 72 5.38 -0.86 10.78
N PHE A 73 6.14 -1.49 11.69
CA PHE A 73 6.82 -2.76 11.41
C PHE A 73 5.82 -3.91 11.22
N VAL A 74 4.80 -4.00 12.07
CA VAL A 74 3.72 -4.99 11.92
C VAL A 74 2.95 -4.78 10.61
N ASP A 75 2.64 -3.53 10.27
CA ASP A 75 1.96 -3.19 9.01
C ASP A 75 2.81 -3.59 7.79
N LEU A 76 4.12 -3.40 7.85
CA LEU A 76 5.07 -3.87 6.82
C LEU A 76 5.04 -5.40 6.66
N ILE A 77 4.99 -6.14 7.77
CA ILE A 77 4.87 -7.60 7.72
C ILE A 77 3.54 -8.02 7.09
N ILE A 78 2.43 -7.36 7.48
CA ILE A 78 1.11 -7.61 6.90
C ILE A 78 1.13 -7.32 5.40
N PHE A 79 1.75 -6.22 4.99
CA PHE A 79 1.88 -5.84 3.58
C PHE A 79 2.62 -6.92 2.78
N ILE A 80 3.75 -7.41 3.30
CA ILE A 80 4.51 -8.51 2.69
C ILE A 80 3.64 -9.75 2.56
N ILE A 81 2.91 -10.13 3.62
CA ILE A 81 2.02 -11.29 3.60
C ILE A 81 0.94 -11.12 2.51
N ILE A 82 0.28 -9.96 2.47
CA ILE A 82 -0.75 -9.64 1.46
C ILE A 82 -0.17 -9.71 0.05
N GLU A 83 1.07 -9.27 -0.16
CA GLU A 83 1.74 -9.33 -1.46
C GLU A 83 2.04 -10.78 -1.87
N PHE A 84 2.42 -11.66 -0.93
CA PHE A 84 2.58 -13.09 -1.19
C PHE A 84 1.27 -13.84 -1.43
N VAL A 85 0.17 -13.40 -0.83
CA VAL A 85 -1.15 -14.03 -0.97
C VAL A 85 -2.11 -13.18 -1.80
N SER A 86 -1.60 -12.36 -2.72
CA SER A 86 -2.38 -11.37 -3.48
C SER A 86 -3.60 -11.97 -4.15
N ASP A 87 -3.45 -13.16 -4.74
CA ASP A 87 -4.51 -13.84 -5.49
C ASP A 87 -5.57 -14.42 -4.55
N ASN A 88 -5.16 -14.94 -3.40
CA ASN A 88 -6.09 -15.40 -2.36
C ASN A 88 -6.87 -14.23 -1.74
N VAL A 89 -6.24 -13.06 -1.59
CA VAL A 89 -6.92 -11.85 -1.08
C VAL A 89 -7.93 -11.33 -2.11
N LYS A 90 -7.57 -11.28 -3.39
CA LYS A 90 -8.50 -10.93 -4.48
C LYS A 90 -9.69 -11.90 -4.52
N SER A 91 -9.43 -13.20 -4.38
CA SER A 91 -10.48 -14.23 -4.29
C SER A 91 -11.36 -14.09 -3.05
N PHE A 92 -10.79 -13.79 -1.88
CA PHE A 92 -11.55 -13.56 -0.66
C PHE A 92 -12.44 -12.31 -0.76
N LEU A 93 -11.92 -11.18 -1.28
CA LEU A 93 -12.74 -9.98 -1.52
C LEU A 93 -13.88 -10.26 -2.50
N ALA A 94 -13.63 -11.00 -3.58
CA ALA A 94 -14.67 -11.38 -4.53
C ALA A 94 -15.78 -12.21 -3.85
N ARG A 95 -15.41 -13.10 -2.94
CA ARG A 95 -16.38 -13.91 -2.17
C ARG A 95 -17.20 -13.07 -1.20
N VAL A 96 -16.58 -12.15 -0.46
CA VAL A 96 -17.26 -11.29 0.53
C VAL A 96 -18.18 -10.26 -0.13
N MET A 97 -17.90 -9.82 -1.36
CA MET A 97 -18.77 -8.87 -2.09
C MET A 97 -19.91 -9.53 -2.85
N HIS A 98 -19.89 -10.85 -3.02
CA HIS A 98 -20.95 -11.61 -3.70
C HIS A 98 -21.94 -12.29 -2.75
N ASP A 99 -21.67 -12.29 -1.43
CA ASP A 99 -22.61 -12.59 -0.35
C ASP A 99 -23.17 -11.29 0.27
#